data_AF-A0A381WM54-F1
#
_entry.id   AF-A0A381WM54-F1
#
_cell.length_a   1.000
_cell.length_b   1.000
_cell.length_c   1.000
_cell.angle_alpha   90.00
_cell.angle_beta   90.00
_cell.angle_gamma   90.00
#
_symmetry.space_group_name_H-M   'P 1'
#
loop_
_entity.id
_entity.type
_entity.pdbx_description
1 polymer ?
#
loop_
_entity_poly.entity_id
_entity_poly.type
_entity_poly.pdbx_seq_one_letter_code
_entity_poly.pdbx_strand_id
1 'polypeptide(L)'
;MGHLGLIIEREYLNKVTNKSFILATFLTPLIIVGFSLLIGYLTSVNNDAVKNISVVDQTGYFTNSLTNSDDLIFHFINDFDLEEAKLISKTKSDYG
;
A
#
# COMPACT_ATOMS: atom_id res chain seq x y z
N MET A 1 25.59 -50.85 13.84
CA MET A 1 24.92 -49.54 13.95
C MET A 1 25.76 -48.55 13.17
N GLY A 2 25.26 -48.10 12.02
CA GLY A 2 26.09 -47.71 10.87
C GLY A 2 26.59 -46.26 10.84
N HIS A 3 27.53 -46.01 9.91
CA HIS A 3 28.27 -44.76 9.69
C HIS A 3 27.44 -43.52 9.29
N LEU A 4 26.12 -43.63 9.21
CA LEU A 4 25.22 -42.57 8.74
C LEU A 4 25.33 -41.30 9.59
N GLY A 5 25.45 -41.42 10.92
CA GLY A 5 25.60 -40.27 11.80
C GLY A 5 26.84 -39.42 11.49
N LEU A 6 27.97 -40.09 11.23
CA LEU A 6 29.23 -39.43 10.88
C LEU A 6 29.16 -38.73 9.51
N ILE A 7 28.41 -39.30 8.57
CA ILE A 7 28.20 -38.71 7.24
C ILE A 7 27.35 -37.43 7.35
N ILE A 8 26.28 -37.48 8.13
CA ILE A 8 25.39 -36.33 8.36
C ILE A 8 26.16 -35.20 9.05
N GLU A 9 26.93 -35.50 10.08
CA GLU A 9 27.72 -34.50 10.82
C GLU A 9 28.70 -33.76 9.89
N ARG A 10 29.46 -34.51 9.09
CA ARG A 10 30.40 -33.93 8.13
C ARG A 10 29.69 -33.02 7.13
N GLU A 11 28.59 -33.48 6.54
CA GLU A 11 27.85 -32.72 5.52
C GLU A 11 27.21 -31.46 6.12
N TYR A 12 26.64 -31.56 7.32
CA TYR A 12 26.06 -30.43 8.05
C TYR A 12 27.11 -29.36 8.35
N LEU A 13 28.26 -29.75 8.89
CA LEU A 13 29.36 -28.81 9.17
C LEU A 13 29.82 -28.13 7.88
N ASN A 14 30.01 -28.89 6.80
CA ASN A 14 30.37 -28.34 5.49
C ASN A 14 29.35 -27.31 4.98
N LYS A 15 28.06 -27.56 5.19
CA LYS A 15 26.98 -26.69 4.77
C LYS A 15 26.92 -25.42 5.61
N VAL A 16 26.94 -25.55 6.94
CA VAL A 16 26.75 -24.42 7.87
C VAL A 16 27.98 -23.51 7.95
N THR A 17 29.20 -24.02 7.75
CA THR A 17 30.39 -23.18 7.71
C THR A 17 30.60 -22.49 6.36
N ASN A 18 29.79 -22.82 5.34
CA ASN A 18 29.88 -22.18 4.04
C ASN A 18 29.45 -20.71 4.14
N LYS A 19 30.32 -19.79 3.72
CA LYS A 19 30.07 -18.34 3.81
C LYS A 19 28.81 -17.92 3.06
N SER A 20 28.52 -18.53 1.91
CA SER A 20 27.30 -18.24 1.14
C SER A 20 26.05 -18.72 1.87
N PHE A 21 26.12 -19.84 2.58
CA PHE A 21 25.01 -20.33 3.40
C PHE A 21 24.72 -19.40 4.58
N ILE A 22 25.76 -19.00 5.31
CA ILE A 22 25.64 -18.04 6.42
C ILE A 22 25.08 -16.72 5.91
N LEU A 23 25.65 -16.18 4.83
CA LEU A 23 25.20 -14.91 4.26
C LEU A 23 23.74 -14.99 3.84
N ALA A 24 23.33 -16.02 3.09
CA ALA A 24 21.94 -16.17 2.66
C ALA A 24 20.97 -16.29 3.86
N THR A 25 21.37 -17.03 4.90
CA THR A 25 20.53 -17.22 6.10
C THR A 25 20.18 -15.91 6.81
N PHE A 26 21.10 -14.94 6.83
CA PHE A 26 20.85 -13.63 7.43
C PHE A 26 20.32 -12.59 6.43
N LEU A 27 20.81 -12.64 5.20
CA LEU A 27 20.47 -11.68 4.16
C LEU A 27 19.01 -11.85 3.73
N THR A 28 18.50 -13.08 3.62
CA THR A 28 17.11 -13.32 3.21
C THR A 28 16.09 -12.72 4.18
N PRO A 29 16.14 -12.98 5.51
CA PRO A 29 15.28 -12.30 6.48
C PRO A 29 15.40 -10.77 6.44
N LEU A 30 16.63 -10.24 6.30
CA LEU A 30 16.87 -8.80 6.22
C LEU A 30 16.20 -8.19 4.99
N ILE A 31 16.32 -8.85 3.83
CA ILE A 31 15.67 -8.44 2.59
C ILE A 31 14.14 -8.41 2.78
N ILE A 32 13.55 -9.44 3.40
CA ILE A 32 12.09 -9.49 3.65
C ILE A 32 11.63 -8.30 4.49
N VAL A 33 12.35 -8.00 5.58
CA VAL A 33 12.04 -6.83 6.42
C VAL A 33 12.17 -5.54 5.63
N GLY A 34 13.26 -5.38 4.87
CA GLY A 34 13.49 -4.19 4.04
C GLY A 34 12.39 -3.97 3.00
N PHE A 35 11.98 -5.02 2.29
CA PHE A 35 10.87 -4.93 1.32
C PHE A 35 9.54 -4.66 2.01
N SER A 36 9.28 -5.26 3.17
CA SER A 36 8.03 -5.01 3.92
C SER A 36 7.92 -3.55 4.34
N LEU A 37 9.02 -2.96 4.84
CA LEU A 37 9.08 -1.55 5.19
C LEU A 37 8.94 -0.65 3.96
N LEU A 38 9.61 -0.99 2.85
CA LEU A 38 9.52 -0.23 1.61
C LEU A 38 8.09 -0.21 1.06
N ILE A 39 7.43 -1.37 1.00
CA ILE A 39 6.04 -1.47 0.57
C ILE A 39 5.14 -0.67 1.51
N GLY A 40 5.31 -0.84 2.82
CA GLY A 40 4.55 -0.08 3.82
C GLY A 40 4.69 1.43 3.65
N TYR A 41 5.90 1.92 3.40
CA TYR A 41 6.18 3.33 3.14
C TYR A 41 5.56 3.82 1.83
N LEU A 42 5.70 3.08 0.73
CA LEU A 42 5.09 3.47 -0.55
C LEU A 42 3.55 3.47 -0.46
N THR A 43 2.97 2.51 0.26
CA THR A 43 1.54 2.48 0.54
C THR A 43 1.11 3.65 1.41
N SER A 44 1.86 4.00 2.46
CA SER A 44 1.50 5.14 3.32
C SER A 44 1.56 6.45 2.55
N VAL A 45 2.62 6.69 1.78
CA VAL A 45 2.75 7.91 0.95
C VAL A 45 1.65 8.01 -0.11
N ASN A 46 1.21 6.88 -0.67
CA ASN A 46 0.07 6.88 -1.59
C ASN A 46 -1.29 7.06 -0.89
N ASN A 47 -1.41 6.63 0.37
CA ASN A 47 -2.65 6.72 1.14
C ASN A 47 -2.80 8.08 1.85
N ASP A 48 -1.74 8.86 2.03
CA ASP A 48 -1.80 10.23 2.59
C ASP A 48 -2.51 11.23 1.66
N ALA A 49 -2.87 10.83 0.44
CA ALA A 49 -3.63 11.64 -0.50
C ALA A 49 -5.14 11.59 -0.16
N VAL A 50 -5.60 12.56 0.62
CA VAL A 50 -7.04 12.80 0.85
C VAL A 50 -7.76 12.94 -0.48
N LYS A 51 -8.73 12.06 -0.74
CA LYS A 51 -9.48 12.07 -2.01
C LYS A 51 -10.60 13.09 -1.92
N ASN A 52 -10.47 14.16 -2.69
CA ASN A 52 -11.53 15.13 -2.88
C ASN A 52 -12.52 14.59 -3.90
N ILE A 53 -13.80 14.53 -3.54
CA ILE A 53 -14.90 14.03 -4.37
C ILE A 53 -15.85 15.20 -4.63
N SER A 54 -16.00 15.58 -5.89
CA SER A 54 -16.98 16.56 -6.33
C SER A 54 -18.34 15.88 -6.51
N VAL A 55 -19.39 16.41 -5.88
CA VAL A 55 -20.74 15.84 -5.90
C VAL A 55 -21.72 16.87 -6.45
N VAL A 56 -22.43 16.51 -7.51
CA VAL A 56 -23.55 17.29 -8.06
C VAL A 56 -24.83 16.54 -7.71
N ASP A 57 -25.63 17.11 -6.80
CA ASP A 57 -26.91 16.53 -6.40
C ASP A 57 -28.04 17.57 -6.56
N GLN A 58 -28.82 17.43 -7.63
CA GLN A 58 -29.97 18.28 -7.90
C GLN A 58 -31.21 17.91 -7.07
N THR A 59 -31.18 16.75 -6.41
CA THR A 59 -32.33 16.20 -5.66
C THR A 59 -32.24 16.44 -4.16
N GLY A 60 -31.03 16.71 -3.64
CA GLY A 60 -30.76 16.97 -2.22
C GLY A 60 -30.79 15.73 -1.32
N TYR A 61 -30.90 14.53 -1.89
CA TYR A 61 -30.93 13.28 -1.12
C TYR A 61 -29.58 12.96 -0.45
N PHE A 62 -28.47 13.43 -1.01
CA PHE A 62 -27.13 13.04 -0.59
C PHE A 62 -26.44 14.07 0.31
N THR A 63 -26.95 15.30 0.38
CA THR A 63 -26.35 16.44 1.09
C THR A 63 -26.12 16.17 2.58
N ASN A 64 -26.95 15.34 3.20
CA ASN A 64 -26.84 14.98 4.62
C ASN A 64 -26.40 13.52 4.86
N SER A 65 -26.25 12.74 3.79
CA SER A 65 -25.90 11.32 3.86
C SER A 65 -24.41 11.08 3.66
N LEU A 66 -23.74 11.96 2.92
CA LEU A 66 -22.29 11.93 2.70
C LEU A 66 -21.60 12.80 3.74
N THR A 67 -20.73 12.20 4.54
CA THR A 67 -19.94 12.90 5.57
C THR A 67 -18.46 12.71 5.25
N ASN A 68 -17.68 13.77 5.44
CA ASN A 68 -16.23 13.71 5.27
C ASN A 68 -15.61 12.72 6.27
N SER A 69 -14.58 12.02 5.83
CA SER A 69 -13.69 11.23 6.68
C SER A 69 -12.25 11.71 6.51
N ASP A 70 -11.33 11.13 7.28
CA ASP A 70 -9.91 11.48 7.20
C ASP A 70 -9.32 11.25 5.79
N ASP A 71 -9.88 10.30 5.03
CA ASP A 71 -9.40 9.92 3.70
C ASP A 71 -10.25 10.48 2.55
N LEU A 72 -11.48 10.93 2.82
CA LEU A 72 -12.47 11.34 1.81
C LEU A 72 -13.11 12.68 2.18
N ILE A 73 -13.00 13.67 1.28
CA ILE A 73 -13.67 14.96 1.43
C ILE A 73 -14.66 15.14 0.29
N PHE A 74 -15.93 15.39 0.61
CA PHE A 74 -16.99 15.65 -0.34
C PHE A 74 -17.22 17.16 -0.50
N HIS A 75 -17.21 17.63 -1.74
CA HIS A 75 -17.51 19.01 -2.13
C HIS A 75 -18.80 19.03 -2.95
N PHE A 76 -19.86 19.62 -2.42
CA PHE A 76 -21.14 19.75 -3.14
C PHE A 76 -21.10 20.96 -4.08
N ILE A 77 -21.35 20.73 -5.37
CA ILE A 77 -21.33 21.74 -6.43
C ILE A 77 -22.75 21.81 -7.01
N ASN A 78 -23.60 22.62 -6.40
CA ASN A 78 -25.03 22.70 -6.76
C ASN A 78 -25.39 23.91 -7.63
N ASP A 79 -24.47 24.87 -7.78
CA ASP A 79 -24.72 26.16 -8.46
C ASP A 79 -24.33 26.16 -9.95
N PHE A 80 -23.82 25.04 -10.48
CA PHE A 80 -23.28 24.92 -11.83
C PHE A 80 -24.01 23.85 -12.64
N ASP A 81 -24.09 24.02 -13.95
CA ASP A 81 -24.59 22.96 -14.84
C ASP A 81 -23.65 21.75 -14.84
N LEU A 82 -24.16 20.58 -15.21
CA LEU A 82 -23.41 19.32 -15.17
C LEU A 82 -22.08 19.39 -15.94
N GLU A 83 -22.08 20.04 -17.10
CA GLU A 83 -20.87 20.17 -17.92
C GLU A 83 -19.84 21.11 -17.29
N GLU A 84 -20.29 22.18 -16.62
CA GLU A 84 -19.41 23.09 -15.88
C GLU A 84 -18.84 22.41 -14.63
N ALA A 85 -19.67 21.65 -13.89
CA ALA A 85 -19.24 20.91 -12.72
C ALA A 85 -18.17 19.84 -13.07
N LYS A 86 -18.33 19.12 -14.18
CA LYS A 86 -17.30 18.20 -14.69
C LYS A 86 -15.98 18.92 -15.02
N LEU A 87 -16.07 20.12 -15.59
CA LEU A 87 -14.89 20.93 -15.89
C LEU A 87 -14.16 21.33 -14.61
N ILE A 88 -14.91 21.78 -13.59
CA ILE A 88 -14.39 22.17 -12.28
C ILE A 88 -13.70 20.97 -11.59
N SER A 89 -14.37 19.81 -11.55
CA SER A 89 -13.82 18.56 -10.99
C SER A 89 -12.49 18.19 -11.67
N LYS A 90 -12.47 18.21 -13.02
CA LYS A 90 -11.27 17.91 -13.80
C LYS A 90 -10.13 18.91 -13.60
N THR A 91 -10.44 20.21 -13.46
CA THR A 91 -9.44 21.25 -13.19
C THR A 91 -8.84 21.13 -11.80
N LYS A 92 -9.65 20.76 -10.79
CA LYS A 92 -9.17 20.52 -9.43
C LYS A 92 -8.51 19.16 -9.24
N SER A 93 -8.59 18.28 -10.25
CA SER A 93 -8.20 16.87 -10.14
C SER A 93 -8.96 16.12 -9.04
N ASP A 94 -10.19 16.58 -8.77
CA ASP A 94 -11.11 15.90 -7.88
C ASP A 94 -11.68 14.66 -8.57
N TYR A 95 -12.16 13.70 -7.79
CA TYR A 95 -12.87 12.53 -8.30
C TYR A 95 -14.37 12.86 -8.43
N GLY A 96 -15.02 12.31 -9.46
CA GLY A 96 -16.47 12.51 -9.70
C GLY A 96 -16.78 13.31 -10.95
#